data_AF-A0A9E2RLV3-F1
#
_entry.id   AF-A0A9E2RLV3-F1
#
_cell.length_a   1.000
_cell.length_b   1.000
_cell.length_c   1.000
_cell.angle_alpha   90.00
_cell.angle_beta   90.00
_cell.angle_gamma   90.00
#
_symmetry.space_group_name_H-M   'P 1'
#
loop_
_entity.id
_entity.type
_entity.pdbx_description
1 polymer ?
#
loop_
_entity_poly.entity_id
_entity_poly.type
_entity_poly.pdbx_seq_one_letter_code
_entity_poly.pdbx_strand_id
1 'polypeptide(L)'
;MPDIPARTNPKDPNPQIVEVTDPVYSKKRPDMSWRDHLVMLLTSGAEVEHALMVQYLFAAYSINSDQPTEELRALVEGWRASILSVAREEMGHLLTVQNVLVLLGAPISFHREMMPWDHQFYPFPFSLEPLSIPTLQCFIYAEMPRLAEIEHGKIYPETPKLLAMAPGRRREKAAPSSIGPRQEWECIQEVKRDLAKRFGEDNVNADLHQVGELYHQIIDLISDPRRIPDSEFNEASYDMQADWNDWGRGYKPQPRELTPDGDIDEAAGARRLEAAPEFPSSMARRHAHVQVERAATRAQAVKALRAISAQGEAPHLKADDTGEPSHFERFVQIYEEYKALQKNDPSWKATYDVPRNPTTREDFARLNPKKTTYIPANLESAAAAHLFAQLFNQRYRLLLNYLAHSFRLGRSQPLHQPGRRGMVMHRAFGEMYHLKTIAGLLVRLSLHDHKNPKAHAAPPFELPYTLGLPLQEIDIWRQHRDLIAVSQHTCNEVFRLAGVSASFKKEVGDIGGDIYLNTLIRLDNEAQRWIGAILAGRS
;
A
#
# COMPACT_ATOMS: atom_id res chain seq x y z
N MET A 1 -38.05 50.92 2.68
CA MET A 1 -39.24 50.05 2.79
C MET A 1 -39.15 49.06 1.64
N PRO A 2 -39.00 47.76 1.91
CA PRO A 2 -38.76 46.75 0.89
C PRO A 2 -40.07 46.30 0.23
N ASP A 3 -40.03 46.08 -1.09
CA ASP A 3 -41.11 45.46 -1.84
C ASP A 3 -41.09 43.94 -1.63
N ILE A 4 -42.25 43.41 -1.24
CA ILE A 4 -42.51 42.00 -0.97
C ILE A 4 -42.88 41.32 -2.31
N PRO A 5 -42.19 40.24 -2.75
CA PRO A 5 -42.69 39.43 -3.84
C PRO A 5 -43.77 38.45 -3.38
N ALA A 6 -44.77 38.30 -4.22
CA ALA A 6 -46.02 37.58 -4.01
C ALA A 6 -45.83 36.07 -3.74
N ARG A 7 -46.70 35.53 -2.87
CA ARG A 7 -46.84 34.09 -2.59
C ARG A 7 -47.30 33.34 -3.83
N THR A 8 -46.55 32.33 -4.26
CA THR A 8 -47.01 31.31 -5.20
C THR A 8 -47.58 30.09 -4.45
N ASN A 9 -48.68 29.58 -4.99
CA ASN A 9 -49.58 28.58 -4.42
C ASN A 9 -49.05 27.15 -4.69
N PRO A 10 -49.01 26.22 -3.72
CA PRO A 10 -48.47 24.89 -3.92
C PRO A 10 -49.60 23.94 -4.33
N LYS A 11 -49.69 23.61 -5.63
CA LYS A 11 -50.28 22.36 -6.17
C LYS A 11 -50.35 22.44 -7.70
N ASP A 12 -49.31 21.95 -8.36
CA ASP A 12 -49.46 21.21 -9.61
C ASP A 12 -48.30 20.20 -9.75
N PRO A 13 -48.55 18.91 -10.05
CA PRO A 13 -47.55 17.87 -10.06
C PRO A 13 -46.99 17.73 -11.48
N ASN A 14 -45.90 18.43 -11.78
CA ASN A 14 -45.06 18.03 -12.91
C ASN A 14 -44.05 17.00 -12.36
N PRO A 15 -43.93 15.78 -12.92
CA PRO A 15 -42.92 14.84 -12.48
C PRO A 15 -41.56 15.48 -12.76
N GLN A 16 -40.93 16.01 -11.71
CA GLN A 16 -39.51 16.28 -11.76
C GLN A 16 -38.87 14.92 -11.98
N ILE A 17 -38.41 14.71 -13.21
CA ILE A 17 -37.33 13.78 -13.47
C ILE A 17 -36.23 14.24 -12.51
N VAL A 18 -36.10 13.51 -11.41
CA VAL A 18 -34.96 13.64 -10.52
C VAL A 18 -33.79 13.21 -11.39
N GLU A 19 -33.09 14.18 -11.96
CA GLU A 19 -31.75 13.94 -12.49
C GLU A 19 -30.97 13.31 -11.34
N VAL A 20 -30.66 12.03 -11.51
CA VAL A 20 -29.75 11.30 -10.63
C VAL A 20 -28.51 12.15 -10.53
N THR A 21 -28.22 12.62 -9.32
CA THR A 21 -27.12 13.50 -9.00
C THR A 21 -25.82 12.89 -9.52
N ASP A 22 -25.30 13.50 -10.58
CA ASP A 22 -24.00 13.26 -11.20
C ASP A 22 -22.94 13.09 -10.09
N PRO A 23 -22.25 11.94 -9.98
CA PRO A 23 -21.38 11.66 -8.85
C PRO A 23 -20.31 12.75 -8.72
N VAL A 24 -19.97 13.09 -7.48
CA VAL A 24 -19.00 14.14 -7.08
C VAL A 24 -17.69 14.10 -7.90
N TYR A 25 -17.33 12.93 -8.42
CA TYR A 25 -16.16 12.66 -9.25
C TYR A 25 -16.24 13.05 -10.73
N SER A 26 -17.35 13.58 -11.24
CA SER A 26 -17.47 13.82 -12.70
C SER A 26 -17.07 15.23 -13.15
N LYS A 27 -16.93 16.19 -12.23
CA LYS A 27 -16.75 17.62 -12.59
C LYS A 27 -15.36 18.14 -12.27
N LYS A 28 -14.67 18.58 -13.33
CA LYS A 28 -13.43 19.38 -13.21
C LYS A 28 -13.67 20.53 -12.25
N ARG A 29 -12.78 20.72 -11.28
CA ARG A 29 -12.80 21.91 -10.45
C ARG A 29 -12.76 23.18 -11.32
N PRO A 30 -13.66 24.16 -11.09
CA PRO A 30 -13.81 25.30 -11.99
C PRO A 30 -12.55 26.17 -12.07
N ASP A 31 -11.75 26.19 -11.01
CA ASP A 31 -10.55 26.99 -10.85
C ASP A 31 -9.25 26.33 -11.35
N MET A 32 -9.30 25.09 -11.85
CA MET A 32 -8.12 24.36 -12.34
C MET A 32 -8.08 24.27 -13.87
N SER A 33 -6.90 24.12 -14.47
CA SER A 33 -6.84 23.62 -15.87
C SER A 33 -7.15 22.12 -15.90
N TRP A 34 -7.40 21.53 -17.09
CA TRP A 34 -7.55 20.08 -17.20
C TRP A 34 -6.29 19.34 -16.77
N ARG A 35 -5.11 19.85 -17.15
CA ARG A 35 -3.81 19.30 -16.74
C ARG A 35 -3.64 19.36 -15.22
N ASP A 36 -3.93 20.51 -14.61
CA ASP A 36 -3.80 20.70 -13.17
C ASP A 36 -4.78 19.79 -12.40
N HIS A 37 -6.00 19.63 -12.90
CA HIS A 37 -6.96 18.67 -12.36
C HIS A 37 -6.49 17.22 -12.48
N LEU A 38 -5.90 16.81 -13.61
CA LEU A 38 -5.31 15.48 -13.77
C LEU A 38 -4.15 15.25 -12.79
N VAL A 39 -3.28 16.24 -12.61
CA VAL A 39 -2.16 16.17 -11.65
C VAL A 39 -2.66 16.04 -10.22
N MET A 40 -3.72 16.76 -9.85
CA MET A 40 -4.38 16.61 -8.55
C MET A 40 -4.88 15.17 -8.36
N LEU A 41 -5.61 14.60 -9.34
CA LEU A 41 -6.14 13.24 -9.25
C LEU A 41 -5.01 12.18 -9.17
N LEU A 42 -3.96 12.29 -10.00
CA LEU A 42 -2.80 11.41 -9.93
C LEU A 42 -2.05 11.53 -8.60
N THR A 43 -1.97 12.74 -8.03
CA THR A 43 -1.39 12.96 -6.70
C THR A 43 -2.22 12.25 -5.64
N SER A 44 -3.55 12.38 -5.67
CA SER A 44 -4.44 11.62 -4.78
C SER A 44 -4.31 10.11 -4.97
N GLY A 45 -4.20 9.63 -6.22
CA GLY A 45 -3.96 8.22 -6.52
C GLY A 45 -2.66 7.71 -5.88
N ALA A 46 -1.55 8.45 -6.04
CA ALA A 46 -0.29 8.10 -5.40
C ALA A 46 -0.39 8.05 -3.86
N GLU A 47 -1.11 8.98 -3.25
CA GLU A 47 -1.30 8.99 -1.80
C GLU A 47 -2.16 7.83 -1.31
N VAL A 48 -3.18 7.43 -2.09
CA VAL A 48 -4.01 6.25 -1.83
C VAL A 48 -3.17 4.97 -1.90
N GLU A 49 -2.37 4.74 -2.95
CA GLU A 49 -1.51 3.54 -3.05
C GLU A 49 -0.53 3.47 -1.88
N HIS A 50 0.04 4.62 -1.51
CA HIS A 50 0.95 4.68 -0.39
C HIS A 50 0.24 4.39 0.94
N ALA A 51 -0.97 4.89 1.13
CA ALA A 51 -1.79 4.65 2.32
C ALA A 51 -2.23 3.20 2.44
N LEU A 52 -2.72 2.58 1.37
CA LEU A 52 -3.10 1.17 1.35
C LEU A 52 -1.88 0.28 1.61
N MET A 53 -0.77 0.50 0.89
CA MET A 53 0.48 -0.23 1.09
C MET A 53 0.92 -0.25 2.56
N VAL A 54 0.94 0.92 3.22
CA VAL A 54 1.41 1.02 4.60
C VAL A 54 0.43 0.37 5.59
N GLN A 55 -0.89 0.44 5.34
CA GLN A 55 -1.88 -0.28 6.13
C GLN A 55 -1.75 -1.80 5.97
N TYR A 56 -1.48 -2.29 4.76
CA TYR A 56 -1.24 -3.71 4.47
C TYR A 56 0.04 -4.20 5.18
N LEU A 57 1.13 -3.42 5.11
CA LEU A 57 2.37 -3.72 5.84
C LEU A 57 2.14 -3.79 7.34
N PHE A 58 1.42 -2.83 7.92
CA PHE A 58 1.13 -2.80 9.36
C PHE A 58 0.32 -4.03 9.79
N ALA A 59 -0.76 -4.34 9.07
CA ALA A 59 -1.57 -5.53 9.34
C ALA A 59 -0.74 -6.81 9.23
N ALA A 60 0.10 -6.95 8.20
CA ALA A 60 0.99 -8.10 8.05
C ALA A 60 2.04 -8.19 9.17
N TYR A 61 2.63 -7.07 9.61
CA TYR A 61 3.60 -7.07 10.71
C TYR A 61 2.96 -7.40 12.06
N SER A 62 1.66 -7.11 12.24
CA SER A 62 0.93 -7.45 13.46
C SER A 62 0.69 -8.96 13.66
N ILE A 63 0.75 -9.76 12.59
CA ILE A 63 0.52 -11.23 12.68
C ILE A 63 1.53 -11.84 13.64
N ASN A 64 1.07 -12.75 14.50
CA ASN A 64 1.89 -13.46 15.47
C ASN A 64 2.18 -14.88 14.98
N SER A 65 3.47 -15.22 14.86
CA SER A 65 3.92 -16.55 14.45
C SER A 65 3.85 -17.59 15.58
N ASP A 66 3.68 -17.14 16.83
CA ASP A 66 3.51 -18.01 18.00
C ASP A 66 2.04 -18.46 18.11
N GLN A 67 1.70 -19.46 17.30
CA GLN A 67 0.36 -20.06 17.22
C GLN A 67 0.32 -21.42 17.95
N PRO A 68 -0.83 -21.83 18.50
CA PRO A 68 -0.92 -23.02 19.34
C PRO A 68 -0.71 -24.35 18.59
N THR A 69 -0.90 -24.36 17.27
CA THR A 69 -0.63 -25.53 16.43
C THR A 69 0.21 -25.15 15.21
N GLU A 70 0.88 -26.15 14.64
CA GLU A 70 1.70 -25.98 13.44
C GLU A 70 0.85 -25.58 12.22
N GLU A 71 -0.36 -26.12 12.10
CA GLU A 71 -1.29 -25.82 11.03
C GLU A 71 -1.75 -24.36 11.10
N LEU A 72 -2.10 -23.87 12.30
CA LEU A 72 -2.46 -22.47 12.50
C LEU A 72 -1.28 -21.54 12.24
N ARG A 73 -0.07 -21.94 12.65
CA ARG A 73 1.17 -21.21 12.36
C ARG A 73 1.40 -21.08 10.86
N ALA A 74 1.31 -22.19 10.12
CA ALA A 74 1.46 -22.20 8.68
C ALA A 74 0.40 -21.33 7.99
N LEU A 75 -0.86 -21.40 8.44
CA LEU A 75 -1.96 -20.61 7.90
C LEU A 75 -1.74 -19.10 8.07
N VAL A 76 -1.48 -18.62 9.29
CA VAL A 76 -1.28 -17.18 9.52
C VAL A 76 -0.01 -16.65 8.85
N GLU A 77 1.03 -17.47 8.70
CA GLU A 77 2.20 -17.11 7.89
C GLU A 77 1.89 -17.07 6.40
N GLY A 78 0.96 -17.92 5.92
CA GLY A 78 0.38 -17.82 4.59
C GLY A 78 -0.36 -16.50 4.37
N TRP A 79 -1.21 -16.09 5.32
CA TRP A 79 -1.86 -14.77 5.29
C TRP A 79 -0.85 -13.64 5.29
N ARG A 80 0.16 -13.71 6.16
CA ARG A 80 1.26 -12.72 6.20
C ARG A 80 1.95 -12.62 4.85
N ALA A 81 2.29 -13.75 4.24
CA ALA A 81 2.94 -13.79 2.95
C ALA A 81 2.08 -13.21 1.83
N SER A 82 0.78 -13.50 1.82
CA SER A 82 -0.18 -12.96 0.85
C SER A 82 -0.31 -11.44 0.97
N ILE A 83 -0.56 -10.92 2.18
CA ILE A 83 -0.69 -9.47 2.42
C ILE A 83 0.62 -8.73 2.10
N LEU A 84 1.78 -9.30 2.46
CA LEU A 84 3.08 -8.73 2.07
C LEU A 84 3.36 -8.82 0.56
N SER A 85 2.66 -9.67 -0.18
CA SER A 85 2.76 -9.71 -1.65
C SER A 85 1.96 -8.58 -2.26
N VAL A 86 0.72 -8.38 -1.80
CA VAL A 86 -0.12 -7.23 -2.17
C VAL A 86 0.59 -5.91 -1.87
N ALA A 87 1.13 -5.74 -0.66
CA ALA A 87 1.88 -4.52 -0.31
C ALA A 87 3.10 -4.24 -1.23
N ARG A 88 3.68 -5.27 -1.87
CA ARG A 88 4.74 -5.06 -2.87
C ARG A 88 4.18 -4.67 -4.23
N GLU A 89 3.05 -5.24 -4.61
CA GLU A 89 2.31 -4.89 -5.83
C GLU A 89 1.89 -3.41 -5.76
N GLU A 90 1.35 -2.96 -4.61
CA GLU A 90 1.03 -1.55 -4.33
C GLU A 90 2.24 -0.61 -4.46
N MET A 91 3.43 -1.08 -4.06
CA MET A 91 4.65 -0.30 -4.27
C MET A 91 4.93 -0.10 -5.78
N GLY A 92 4.64 -1.10 -6.60
CA GLY A 92 4.74 -1.01 -8.04
C GLY A 92 3.72 -0.03 -8.64
N HIS A 93 2.49 -0.07 -8.15
CA HIS A 93 1.42 0.87 -8.52
C HIS A 93 1.84 2.31 -8.19
N LEU A 94 2.29 2.54 -6.96
CA LEU A 94 2.81 3.82 -6.50
C LEU A 94 3.91 4.37 -7.42
N LEU A 95 4.91 3.55 -7.78
CA LEU A 95 5.99 3.95 -8.68
C LEU A 95 5.50 4.22 -10.11
N THR A 96 4.52 3.46 -10.58
CA THR A 96 3.89 3.67 -11.90
C THR A 96 3.12 4.99 -11.94
N VAL A 97 2.40 5.35 -10.89
CA VAL A 97 1.74 6.66 -10.77
C VAL A 97 2.77 7.79 -10.76
N GLN A 98 3.90 7.62 -10.06
CA GLN A 98 5.00 8.60 -10.11
C GLN A 98 5.53 8.78 -11.54
N ASN A 99 5.66 7.70 -12.32
CA ASN A 99 6.08 7.79 -13.71
C ASN A 99 5.14 8.65 -14.55
N VAL A 100 3.82 8.53 -14.35
CA VAL A 100 2.82 9.34 -15.07
C VAL A 100 2.85 10.80 -14.61
N LEU A 101 3.01 11.07 -13.31
CA LEU A 101 3.22 12.43 -12.80
C LEU A 101 4.44 13.09 -13.44
N VAL A 102 5.57 12.36 -13.47
CA VAL A 102 6.83 12.82 -14.06
C VAL A 102 6.71 13.01 -15.57
N LEU A 103 5.96 12.15 -16.27
CA LEU A 103 5.64 12.31 -17.69
C LEU A 103 4.87 13.60 -17.96
N LEU A 104 3.95 13.99 -17.07
CA LEU A 104 3.23 15.27 -17.18
C LEU A 104 4.07 16.47 -16.73
N GLY A 105 5.33 16.27 -16.28
CA GLY A 105 6.15 17.32 -15.69
C GLY A 105 5.65 17.82 -14.33
N ALA A 106 4.85 17.02 -13.64
CA ALA A 106 4.38 17.28 -12.29
C ALA A 106 5.40 16.78 -11.24
N PRO A 107 5.38 17.33 -10.01
CA PRO A 107 6.17 16.76 -8.92
C PRO A 107 5.67 15.36 -8.55
N ILE A 108 6.61 14.50 -8.15
CA ILE A 108 6.29 13.23 -7.48
C ILE A 108 5.65 13.49 -6.12
N SER A 109 4.81 12.57 -5.65
CA SER A 109 4.25 12.58 -4.30
C SER A 109 4.39 11.21 -3.63
N PHE A 110 5.08 11.21 -2.49
CA PHE A 110 5.13 10.09 -1.54
C PHE A 110 4.42 10.45 -0.23
N HIS A 111 3.56 11.46 -0.23
CA HIS A 111 2.77 11.81 0.95
C HIS A 111 1.62 10.80 1.17
N ARG A 112 0.85 11.03 2.23
CA ARG A 112 -0.44 10.39 2.53
C ARG A 112 -1.32 11.39 3.28
N GLU A 113 -2.59 11.51 2.91
CA GLU A 113 -3.63 12.36 3.51
C GLU A 113 -3.13 13.77 3.89
N MET A 114 -2.80 14.59 2.89
CA MET A 114 -2.20 15.91 3.12
C MET A 114 -3.20 17.08 3.05
N MET A 115 -4.27 16.94 2.28
CA MET A 115 -5.12 18.07 1.90
C MET A 115 -6.51 17.93 2.50
N PRO A 116 -7.07 18.96 3.16
CA PRO A 116 -8.41 18.87 3.78
C PRO A 116 -9.56 18.47 2.84
N TRP A 117 -9.37 18.54 1.52
CA TRP A 117 -10.35 18.21 0.48
C TRP A 117 -10.07 16.89 -0.25
N ASP A 118 -8.99 16.18 0.08
CA ASP A 118 -8.64 14.90 -0.55
C ASP A 118 -9.40 13.72 0.06
N HIS A 119 -10.00 13.88 1.25
CA HIS A 119 -10.78 12.85 1.95
C HIS A 119 -11.85 12.17 1.09
N GLN A 120 -12.37 12.86 0.07
CA GLN A 120 -13.33 12.30 -0.89
C GLN A 120 -12.74 11.23 -1.83
N PHE A 121 -11.41 11.11 -1.93
CA PHE A 121 -10.72 10.13 -2.76
C PHE A 121 -10.23 8.91 -1.96
N TYR A 122 -10.31 8.96 -0.62
CA TYR A 122 -9.86 7.87 0.24
C TYR A 122 -11.02 6.93 0.57
N PRO A 123 -10.91 5.62 0.29
CA PRO A 123 -12.02 4.68 0.48
C PRO A 123 -12.56 4.67 1.92
N PHE A 124 -11.70 4.97 2.90
CA PHE A 124 -12.03 5.14 4.31
C PHE A 124 -10.93 5.96 5.00
N PRO A 125 -11.19 6.53 6.19
CA PRO A 125 -10.17 7.26 6.94
C PRO A 125 -8.94 6.39 7.26
N PHE A 126 -7.73 6.88 6.97
CA PHE A 126 -6.49 6.15 7.21
C PHE A 126 -6.37 5.68 8.66
N SER A 127 -5.98 4.41 8.82
CA SER A 127 -5.79 3.83 10.13
C SER A 127 -4.84 2.64 10.08
N LEU A 128 -3.72 2.75 10.81
CA LEU A 128 -2.85 1.62 11.09
C LEU A 128 -3.48 0.75 12.17
N GLU A 129 -3.97 -0.43 11.78
CA GLU A 129 -4.63 -1.38 12.66
C GLU A 129 -4.12 -2.80 12.44
N PRO A 130 -4.05 -3.64 13.50
CA PRO A 130 -3.69 -5.03 13.35
C PRO A 130 -4.66 -5.76 12.40
N LEU A 131 -4.20 -6.89 11.85
CA LEU A 131 -5.06 -7.76 11.08
C LEU A 131 -6.25 -8.22 11.94
N SER A 132 -7.45 -7.97 11.44
CA SER A 132 -8.72 -8.32 12.07
C SER A 132 -9.81 -8.40 10.99
N ILE A 133 -10.96 -8.96 11.32
CA ILE A 133 -12.14 -8.96 10.44
C ILE A 133 -12.48 -7.53 9.96
N PRO A 134 -12.63 -6.51 10.83
CA PRO A 134 -12.87 -5.14 10.37
C PRO A 134 -11.77 -4.57 9.46
N THR A 135 -10.49 -4.88 9.74
CA THR A 135 -9.36 -4.42 8.91
C THR A 135 -9.41 -5.06 7.52
N LEU A 136 -9.73 -6.35 7.44
CA LEU A 136 -9.90 -7.06 6.16
C LEU A 136 -11.10 -6.55 5.37
N GLN A 137 -12.20 -6.18 6.03
CA GLN A 137 -13.34 -5.54 5.36
C GLN A 137 -12.93 -4.23 4.68
N CYS A 138 -12.09 -3.42 5.33
CA CYS A 138 -11.51 -2.23 4.71
C CYS A 138 -10.69 -2.59 3.47
N PHE A 139 -9.84 -3.62 3.54
CA PHE A 139 -9.01 -4.02 2.39
C PHE A 139 -9.88 -4.57 1.24
N ILE A 140 -10.88 -5.40 1.54
CA ILE A 140 -11.84 -5.88 0.54
C ILE A 140 -12.57 -4.71 -0.13
N TYR A 141 -13.02 -3.73 0.65
CA TYR A 141 -13.72 -2.56 0.11
C TYR A 141 -12.81 -1.68 -0.76
N ALA A 142 -11.52 -1.54 -0.42
CA ALA A 142 -10.58 -0.80 -1.25
C ALA A 142 -10.36 -1.48 -2.62
N GLU A 143 -10.27 -2.82 -2.64
CA GLU A 143 -9.92 -3.60 -3.84
C GLU A 143 -11.13 -4.12 -4.63
N MET A 144 -12.36 -3.97 -4.13
CA MET A 144 -13.54 -4.55 -4.79
C MET A 144 -13.75 -3.99 -6.21
N PRO A 145 -14.28 -4.79 -7.15
CA PRO A 145 -14.56 -4.30 -8.50
C PRO A 145 -15.66 -3.22 -8.50
N ARG A 146 -15.67 -2.39 -9.54
CA ARG A 146 -16.62 -1.28 -9.70
C ARG A 146 -18.09 -1.74 -9.70
N LEU A 147 -18.95 -1.00 -8.98
CA LEU A 147 -20.39 -1.29 -8.86
C LEU A 147 -21.17 -1.23 -10.18
N ALA A 148 -20.85 -0.32 -11.09
CA ALA A 148 -21.52 -0.24 -12.39
C ALA A 148 -21.29 -1.51 -13.25
N GLU A 149 -20.17 -2.21 -13.03
CA GLU A 149 -19.87 -3.49 -13.67
C GLU A 149 -20.65 -4.65 -13.02
N ILE A 150 -20.97 -4.51 -11.72
CA ILE A 150 -21.82 -5.41 -10.94
C ILE A 150 -23.31 -5.24 -11.32
N GLU A 151 -23.83 -4.01 -11.43
CA GLU A 151 -25.27 -3.72 -11.64
C GLU A 151 -25.76 -3.90 -13.09
N HIS A 152 -24.94 -3.62 -14.13
CA HIS A 152 -25.36 -3.78 -15.54
C HIS A 152 -25.38 -5.24 -16.04
N GLY A 153 -25.41 -6.22 -15.13
CA GLY A 153 -25.52 -7.64 -15.48
C GLY A 153 -24.33 -8.22 -16.24
N LYS A 154 -23.17 -7.53 -16.26
CA LYS A 154 -21.93 -8.07 -16.84
C LYS A 154 -21.20 -9.01 -15.88
N ILE A 155 -21.43 -8.88 -14.58
CA ILE A 155 -20.66 -9.61 -13.57
C ILE A 155 -21.53 -10.58 -12.75
N TYR A 156 -22.73 -10.21 -12.27
CA TYR A 156 -23.63 -11.18 -11.60
C TYR A 156 -25.11 -10.93 -11.97
N PRO A 157 -25.73 -11.72 -12.87
CA PRO A 157 -27.17 -11.64 -13.05
C PRO A 157 -27.90 -12.21 -11.83
N GLU A 158 -28.91 -11.48 -11.36
CA GLU A 158 -29.81 -11.88 -10.30
C GLU A 158 -30.42 -13.29 -10.50
N THR A 159 -30.47 -14.06 -9.40
CA THR A 159 -31.43 -15.11 -8.97
C THR A 159 -32.10 -16.07 -10.00
N PRO A 160 -32.31 -17.35 -9.60
CA PRO A 160 -32.54 -18.46 -10.54
C PRO A 160 -33.96 -18.48 -11.10
N LYS A 161 -34.22 -17.92 -12.28
CA LYS A 161 -35.44 -18.27 -13.05
C LYS A 161 -35.33 -18.44 -14.57
N LEU A 162 -34.20 -18.21 -15.24
CA LEU A 162 -34.18 -18.24 -16.71
C LEU A 162 -32.93 -18.93 -17.33
N LEU A 163 -32.63 -20.15 -16.90
CA LEU A 163 -31.66 -21.03 -17.58
C LEU A 163 -32.26 -22.42 -17.85
N ALA A 164 -33.44 -22.42 -18.48
CA ALA A 164 -33.78 -23.46 -19.43
C ALA A 164 -33.67 -22.82 -20.82
N MET A 165 -33.04 -23.53 -21.77
CA MET A 165 -33.03 -23.27 -23.21
C MET A 165 -31.89 -22.39 -23.77
N ALA A 166 -30.70 -22.99 -23.94
CA ALA A 166 -29.87 -22.78 -25.15
C ALA A 166 -28.78 -23.88 -25.26
N PRO A 167 -28.80 -24.76 -26.27
CA PRO A 167 -27.75 -25.75 -26.49
C PRO A 167 -26.63 -25.18 -27.38
N GLY A 168 -25.36 -25.47 -27.05
CA GLY A 168 -24.31 -25.54 -28.08
C GLY A 168 -23.09 -24.63 -28.00
N ARG A 169 -22.70 -24.07 -26.84
CA ARG A 169 -21.33 -23.53 -26.68
C ARG A 169 -20.59 -24.22 -25.55
N ARG A 170 -19.49 -24.89 -25.90
CA ARG A 170 -18.53 -25.46 -24.95
C ARG A 170 -17.87 -24.28 -24.23
N ARG A 171 -18.20 -24.11 -22.95
CA ARG A 171 -17.53 -23.14 -22.06
C ARG A 171 -16.11 -23.65 -21.79
N GLU A 172 -15.11 -22.93 -22.24
CA GLU A 172 -13.78 -23.02 -21.63
C GLU A 172 -13.91 -22.52 -20.19
N LYS A 173 -13.45 -23.32 -19.23
CA LYS A 173 -13.54 -23.01 -17.81
C LYS A 173 -12.49 -21.96 -17.49
N ALA A 174 -12.93 -20.78 -17.04
CA ALA A 174 -12.06 -19.90 -16.28
C ALA A 174 -11.54 -20.66 -15.04
N ALA A 175 -10.29 -20.42 -14.65
CA ALA A 175 -9.76 -20.93 -13.39
C ALA A 175 -10.75 -20.53 -12.26
N PRO A 176 -11.13 -21.46 -11.37
CA PRO A 176 -12.10 -21.13 -10.34
C PRO A 176 -11.48 -20.09 -9.41
N SER A 177 -12.11 -18.93 -9.27
CA SER A 177 -11.98 -18.16 -8.04
C SER A 177 -12.29 -19.11 -6.88
N SER A 178 -11.54 -19.03 -5.78
CA SER A 178 -11.70 -19.92 -4.61
C SER A 178 -13.10 -19.84 -3.99
N ILE A 179 -13.88 -18.82 -4.36
CA ILE A 179 -15.19 -18.46 -3.82
C ILE A 179 -16.12 -18.19 -5.01
N GLY A 180 -17.33 -18.76 -4.99
CA GLY A 180 -18.24 -18.63 -6.14
C GLY A 180 -18.78 -17.19 -6.29
N PRO A 181 -19.15 -16.78 -7.51
CA PRO A 181 -19.79 -15.48 -7.84
C PRO A 181 -20.80 -14.93 -6.83
N ARG A 182 -21.67 -15.82 -6.33
CA ARG A 182 -22.70 -15.46 -5.36
C ARG A 182 -22.12 -15.11 -3.99
N GLN A 183 -21.12 -15.87 -3.54
CA GLN A 183 -20.48 -15.66 -2.24
C GLN A 183 -19.66 -14.36 -2.25
N GLU A 184 -19.00 -14.04 -3.37
CA GLU A 184 -18.33 -12.75 -3.57
C GLU A 184 -19.32 -11.57 -3.43
N TRP A 185 -20.48 -11.65 -4.07
CA TRP A 185 -21.53 -10.64 -3.94
C TRP A 185 -22.05 -10.53 -2.49
N GLU A 186 -22.34 -11.66 -1.82
CA GLU A 186 -22.81 -11.68 -0.44
C GLU A 186 -21.74 -11.04 0.50
N CYS A 187 -20.46 -11.32 0.26
CA CYS A 187 -19.33 -10.71 0.96
C CYS A 187 -19.28 -9.19 0.76
N ILE A 188 -19.37 -8.70 -0.49
CA ILE A 188 -19.37 -7.26 -0.79
C ILE A 188 -20.51 -6.54 -0.07
N GLN A 189 -21.73 -7.10 -0.07
CA GLN A 189 -22.86 -6.47 0.61
C GLN A 189 -22.66 -6.43 2.14
N GLU A 190 -22.10 -7.50 2.72
CA GLU A 190 -21.74 -7.54 4.14
C GLU A 190 -20.69 -6.47 4.48
N VAL A 191 -19.62 -6.39 3.69
CA VAL A 191 -18.52 -5.42 3.85
C VAL A 191 -19.05 -3.99 3.78
N LYS A 192 -19.86 -3.65 2.77
CA LYS A 192 -20.46 -2.30 2.61
C LYS A 192 -21.25 -1.88 3.84
N ARG A 193 -22.14 -2.76 4.32
CA ARG A 193 -22.96 -2.51 5.50
C ARG A 193 -22.12 -2.27 6.75
N ASP A 194 -21.08 -3.10 6.94
CA ASP A 194 -20.25 -3.04 8.14
C ASP A 194 -19.32 -1.81 8.13
N LEU A 195 -18.81 -1.40 6.96
CA LEU A 195 -18.08 -0.13 6.81
C LEU A 195 -18.96 1.09 7.11
N ALA A 196 -20.19 1.14 6.56
CA ALA A 196 -21.13 2.22 6.82
C ALA A 196 -21.42 2.35 8.33
N LYS A 197 -21.57 1.21 9.02
CA LYS A 197 -21.73 1.19 10.48
C LYS A 197 -20.47 1.64 11.23
N ARG A 198 -19.29 1.26 10.75
CA ARG A 198 -18.00 1.54 11.42
C ARG A 198 -17.60 3.01 11.35
N PHE A 199 -17.78 3.64 10.19
CA PHE A 199 -17.30 5.00 9.94
C PHE A 199 -18.41 6.04 9.88
N GLY A 200 -19.66 5.63 9.68
CA GLY A 200 -20.78 6.54 9.40
C GLY A 200 -20.78 7.00 7.95
N GLU A 201 -21.97 7.35 7.44
CA GLU A 201 -22.21 7.75 6.04
C GLU A 201 -21.46 9.02 5.65
N ASP A 202 -21.14 9.89 6.61
CA ASP A 202 -20.36 11.12 6.38
C ASP A 202 -18.88 10.87 6.07
N ASN A 203 -18.32 9.71 6.47
CA ASN A 203 -16.90 9.40 6.32
C ASN A 203 -16.62 8.32 5.28
N VAL A 204 -17.63 7.50 4.94
CA VAL A 204 -17.53 6.47 3.90
C VAL A 204 -18.83 6.47 3.12
N ASN A 205 -18.74 6.77 1.83
CA ASN A 205 -19.82 6.48 0.90
C ASN A 205 -19.75 5.00 0.49
N ALA A 206 -20.39 4.13 1.27
CA ALA A 206 -20.32 2.69 1.07
C ALA A 206 -20.78 2.26 -0.34
N ASP A 207 -21.67 3.04 -0.97
CA ASP A 207 -22.20 2.79 -2.31
C ASP A 207 -21.34 3.34 -3.45
N LEU A 208 -20.17 3.88 -3.14
CA LEU A 208 -19.30 4.51 -4.13
C LEU A 208 -17.86 4.02 -3.95
N HIS A 209 -17.37 3.24 -4.91
CA HIS A 209 -16.02 2.69 -4.87
C HIS A 209 -14.97 3.76 -5.23
N GLN A 210 -14.35 4.35 -4.22
CA GLN A 210 -13.56 5.57 -4.42
C GLN A 210 -12.26 5.34 -5.21
N VAL A 211 -11.60 4.19 -5.04
CA VAL A 211 -10.32 3.88 -5.71
C VAL A 211 -10.53 3.62 -7.21
N GLY A 212 -11.49 2.75 -7.56
CA GLY A 212 -11.78 2.44 -8.96
C GLY A 212 -12.37 3.62 -9.73
N GLU A 213 -13.25 4.40 -9.10
CA GLU A 213 -13.78 5.64 -9.71
C GLU A 213 -12.66 6.68 -9.93
N LEU A 214 -11.72 6.82 -8.99
CA LEU A 214 -10.57 7.71 -9.15
C LEU A 214 -9.72 7.32 -10.36
N TYR A 215 -9.32 6.04 -10.46
CA TYR A 215 -8.51 5.57 -11.58
C TYR A 215 -9.25 5.62 -12.91
N HIS A 216 -10.55 5.31 -12.93
CA HIS A 216 -11.38 5.48 -14.11
C HIS A 216 -11.39 6.94 -14.58
N GLN A 217 -11.57 7.89 -13.67
CA GLN A 217 -11.54 9.32 -13.99
C GLN A 217 -10.18 9.76 -14.52
N ILE A 218 -9.09 9.31 -13.90
CA ILE A 218 -7.71 9.57 -14.37
C ILE A 218 -7.54 9.04 -15.79
N ILE A 219 -7.93 7.78 -16.04
CA ILE A 219 -7.79 7.10 -17.33
C ILE A 219 -8.64 7.78 -18.41
N ASP A 220 -9.88 8.15 -18.11
CA ASP A 220 -10.75 8.88 -19.04
C ASP A 220 -10.17 10.24 -19.42
N LEU A 221 -9.69 10.99 -18.43
CA LEU A 221 -9.16 12.33 -18.63
C LEU A 221 -7.85 12.29 -19.44
N ILE A 222 -6.90 11.43 -19.07
CA ILE A 222 -5.63 11.27 -19.79
C ILE A 222 -5.84 10.62 -21.17
N SER A 223 -6.95 9.95 -21.44
CA SER A 223 -7.26 9.40 -22.77
C SER A 223 -7.79 10.43 -23.76
N ASP A 224 -8.40 11.55 -23.30
CA ASP A 224 -8.99 12.56 -24.18
C ASP A 224 -7.95 13.63 -24.60
N PRO A 225 -7.46 13.62 -25.87
CA PRO A 225 -6.48 14.59 -26.35
C PRO A 225 -7.01 16.03 -26.40
N ARG A 226 -8.33 16.23 -26.34
CA ARG A 226 -8.93 17.58 -26.30
C ARG A 226 -8.84 18.20 -24.90
N ARG A 227 -8.83 17.36 -23.86
CA ARG A 227 -8.71 17.81 -22.46
C ARG A 227 -7.26 17.91 -22.04
N ILE A 228 -6.46 16.91 -22.40
CA ILE A 228 -5.02 16.86 -22.11
C ILE A 228 -4.34 16.73 -23.46
N PRO A 229 -3.79 17.79 -24.08
CA PRO A 229 -3.07 17.68 -25.36
C PRO A 229 -1.76 16.88 -25.22
N ASP A 230 -1.25 16.30 -26.32
CA ASP A 230 0.02 15.54 -26.27
C ASP A 230 1.24 16.43 -25.91
N SER A 231 1.13 17.74 -26.12
CA SER A 231 2.15 18.72 -25.70
C SER A 231 2.36 18.79 -24.18
N GLU A 232 1.43 18.23 -23.39
CA GLU A 232 1.55 18.15 -21.94
C GLU A 232 2.49 17.03 -21.48
N PHE A 233 2.88 16.10 -22.36
CA PHE A 233 3.79 15.00 -22.03
C PHE A 233 5.23 15.36 -22.36
N ASN A 234 6.12 15.14 -21.39
CA ASN A 234 7.54 15.33 -21.50
C ASN A 234 8.25 13.98 -21.70
N GLU A 235 8.50 13.61 -22.96
CA GLU A 235 9.21 12.36 -23.30
C GLU A 235 10.61 12.28 -22.67
N ALA A 236 11.32 13.41 -22.50
CA ALA A 236 12.65 13.42 -21.90
C ALA A 236 12.65 12.94 -20.43
N SER A 237 11.49 12.89 -19.80
CA SER A 237 11.32 12.35 -18.45
C SER A 237 11.53 10.82 -18.37
N TYR A 238 11.49 10.11 -19.51
CA TYR A 238 11.59 8.65 -19.58
C TYR A 238 12.88 8.08 -18.97
N ASP A 239 13.99 8.83 -19.04
CA ASP A 239 15.28 8.46 -18.42
C ASP A 239 15.29 8.60 -16.89
N MET A 240 14.34 9.36 -16.32
CA MET A 240 14.23 9.61 -14.88
C MET A 240 13.21 8.68 -14.20
N GLN A 241 12.38 7.99 -14.97
CA GLN A 241 11.30 7.15 -14.49
C GLN A 241 11.82 5.85 -13.82
N ALA A 242 11.02 5.33 -12.89
CA ALA A 242 11.19 3.99 -12.33
C ALA A 242 10.90 2.93 -13.40
N ASP A 243 11.68 1.85 -13.44
CA ASP A 243 11.51 0.76 -14.41
C ASP A 243 11.38 -0.58 -13.71
N TRP A 244 10.62 -1.49 -14.33
CA TRP A 244 10.47 -2.86 -13.86
C TRP A 244 11.81 -3.58 -13.66
N ASN A 245 12.82 -3.36 -14.51
CA ASN A 245 14.12 -4.00 -14.34
C ASN A 245 14.87 -3.48 -13.11
N ASP A 246 14.48 -2.36 -12.52
CA ASP A 246 15.10 -1.89 -11.29
C ASP A 246 14.34 -2.36 -10.06
N TRP A 247 13.01 -2.27 -10.11
CA TRP A 247 12.13 -2.39 -8.95
C TRP A 247 11.36 -3.72 -8.88
N GLY A 248 11.14 -4.37 -10.02
CA GLY A 248 10.39 -5.64 -10.15
C GLY A 248 11.27 -6.88 -10.29
N ARG A 249 12.60 -6.76 -10.40
CA ARG A 249 13.51 -7.92 -10.56
C ARG A 249 13.37 -8.90 -9.39
N GLY A 250 12.85 -10.09 -9.68
CA GLY A 250 12.62 -11.17 -8.71
C GLY A 250 11.15 -11.43 -8.39
N TYR A 251 10.22 -10.64 -8.96
CA TYR A 251 8.76 -10.73 -8.78
C TYR A 251 8.04 -11.05 -10.10
N LYS A 252 8.64 -11.91 -10.95
CA LYS A 252 8.00 -12.36 -12.19
C LYS A 252 6.90 -13.38 -11.87
N PRO A 253 5.77 -13.38 -12.61
CA PRO A 253 4.94 -14.57 -12.76
C PRO A 253 5.83 -15.76 -13.09
N GLN A 254 5.63 -16.90 -12.42
CA GLN A 254 6.32 -18.11 -12.83
C GLN A 254 5.85 -18.47 -14.25
N PRO A 255 6.76 -18.84 -15.17
CA PRO A 255 6.35 -19.29 -16.49
C PRO A 255 5.38 -20.47 -16.34
N ARG A 256 4.20 -20.37 -16.97
CA ARG A 256 3.28 -21.51 -17.04
C ARG A 256 3.99 -22.64 -17.77
N GLU A 257 4.07 -23.79 -17.11
CA GLU A 257 4.64 -24.98 -17.76
C GLU A 257 3.62 -25.54 -18.72
N LEU A 258 4.09 -25.88 -19.91
CA LEU A 258 3.26 -26.45 -20.95
C LEU A 258 3.49 -27.96 -21.00
N THR A 259 2.43 -28.73 -21.21
CA THR A 259 2.51 -30.13 -21.60
C THR A 259 3.23 -30.25 -22.96
N PRO A 260 3.73 -31.44 -23.34
CA PRO A 260 4.30 -31.66 -24.67
C PRO A 260 3.38 -31.28 -25.85
N ASP A 261 2.06 -31.22 -25.59
CA ASP A 261 1.04 -30.84 -26.56
C ASP A 261 0.75 -29.32 -26.59
N GLY A 262 1.38 -28.54 -25.70
CA GLY A 262 1.26 -27.08 -25.65
C GLY A 262 0.16 -26.53 -24.72
N ASP A 263 -0.52 -27.39 -23.98
CA ASP A 263 -1.54 -27.00 -22.99
C ASP A 263 -0.89 -26.64 -21.64
N ILE A 264 -1.54 -25.81 -20.82
CA ILE A 264 -1.04 -25.46 -19.48
C ILE A 264 -1.08 -26.70 -18.56
N ASP A 265 0.05 -27.08 -17.98
CA ASP A 265 0.15 -28.16 -16.98
C ASP A 265 -0.19 -27.63 -15.58
N GLU A 266 -1.48 -27.62 -15.24
CA GLU A 266 -1.98 -27.21 -13.92
C GLU A 266 -1.37 -28.04 -12.77
N ALA A 267 -0.98 -29.29 -13.01
CA ALA A 267 -0.41 -30.17 -12.00
C ALA A 267 1.07 -29.90 -11.72
N ALA A 268 1.79 -29.23 -12.64
CA ALA A 268 3.18 -28.84 -12.44
C ALA A 268 3.33 -27.74 -11.37
N GLY A 269 2.37 -26.81 -11.29
CA GLY A 269 2.33 -25.79 -10.23
C GLY A 269 2.16 -26.41 -8.85
N ALA A 270 1.25 -27.37 -8.71
CA ALA A 270 1.00 -28.10 -7.46
C ALA A 270 2.20 -28.95 -7.01
N ARG A 271 2.83 -29.73 -7.91
CA ARG A 271 4.02 -30.56 -7.60
C ARG A 271 5.23 -29.75 -7.13
N ARG A 272 5.32 -28.48 -7.51
CA ARG A 272 6.45 -27.60 -7.17
C ARG A 272 6.24 -26.81 -5.88
N LEU A 273 4.97 -26.52 -5.54
CA LEU A 273 4.58 -26.03 -4.21
C LEU A 273 5.05 -27.00 -3.11
N GLU A 274 5.03 -28.31 -3.37
CA GLU A 274 5.50 -29.35 -2.45
C GLU A 274 7.04 -29.50 -2.36
N ALA A 275 7.81 -28.99 -3.34
CA ALA A 275 9.23 -29.36 -3.51
C ALA A 275 10.26 -28.29 -3.07
N ALA A 276 9.83 -27.11 -2.62
CA ALA A 276 10.73 -25.98 -2.35
C ALA A 276 10.88 -25.70 -0.83
N PRO A 277 12.06 -25.26 -0.34
CA PRO A 277 12.26 -25.02 1.09
C PRO A 277 11.24 -24.03 1.66
N GLU A 278 10.58 -24.42 2.76
CA GLU A 278 9.49 -23.72 3.43
C GLU A 278 9.99 -22.52 4.26
N PHE A 279 10.32 -21.41 3.60
CA PHE A 279 10.52 -20.14 4.31
C PHE A 279 9.44 -19.11 3.90
N PRO A 280 8.73 -18.45 4.84
CA PRO A 280 7.66 -17.49 4.54
C PRO A 280 8.08 -16.34 3.61
N SER A 281 9.34 -15.91 3.70
CA SER A 281 9.93 -14.88 2.82
C SER A 281 10.12 -15.35 1.36
N SER A 282 10.18 -16.66 1.13
CA SER A 282 10.27 -17.26 -0.19
C SER A 282 8.90 -17.51 -0.83
N MET A 283 7.83 -17.69 -0.03
CA MET A 283 6.45 -17.71 -0.53
C MET A 283 6.01 -16.31 -0.99
N ALA A 284 6.23 -15.28 -0.16
CA ALA A 284 5.80 -13.92 -0.46
C ALA A 284 6.54 -13.26 -1.66
N ARG A 285 7.66 -13.84 -2.12
CA ARG A 285 8.35 -13.41 -3.36
C ARG A 285 7.84 -14.15 -4.59
N ARG A 286 7.28 -15.34 -4.43
CA ARG A 286 6.81 -16.22 -5.51
C ARG A 286 5.40 -15.87 -6.01
N HIS A 287 4.66 -15.05 -5.25
CA HIS A 287 3.27 -14.69 -5.50
C HIS A 287 3.02 -13.18 -5.59
N ALA A 288 4.08 -12.36 -5.67
CA ALA A 288 3.95 -10.92 -5.87
C ALA A 288 4.30 -10.59 -7.31
N HIS A 289 3.46 -9.80 -7.96
CA HIS A 289 3.52 -9.51 -9.40
C HIS A 289 3.70 -8.02 -9.61
N VAL A 290 4.86 -7.54 -9.22
CA VAL A 290 5.15 -6.10 -9.19
C VAL A 290 5.18 -5.54 -10.61
N GLN A 291 4.30 -4.59 -10.89
CA GLN A 291 4.25 -3.84 -12.15
C GLN A 291 4.87 -2.45 -11.96
N VAL A 292 5.84 -2.09 -12.79
CA VAL A 292 6.46 -0.76 -12.81
C VAL A 292 6.67 -0.33 -14.24
N GLU A 293 5.67 0.37 -14.77
CA GLU A 293 5.59 0.68 -16.19
C GLU A 293 6.10 2.09 -16.46
N ARG A 294 7.10 2.21 -17.34
CA ARG A 294 7.53 3.51 -17.87
C ARG A 294 6.62 3.95 -19.01
N ALA A 295 6.45 5.25 -19.16
CA ALA A 295 5.64 5.84 -20.22
C ALA A 295 6.35 7.06 -20.84
N ALA A 296 6.49 7.04 -22.17
CA ALA A 296 6.93 8.18 -22.99
C ALA A 296 5.75 8.84 -23.73
N THR A 297 4.63 8.13 -23.88
CA THR A 297 3.47 8.59 -24.65
C THR A 297 2.17 8.40 -23.88
N ARG A 298 1.11 9.10 -24.30
CA ARG A 298 -0.26 8.90 -23.78
C ARG A 298 -0.67 7.43 -23.79
N ALA A 299 -0.46 6.74 -24.92
CA ALA A 299 -0.87 5.36 -25.07
C ALA A 299 -0.19 4.45 -24.04
N GLN A 300 1.08 4.68 -23.75
CA GLN A 300 1.81 3.96 -22.70
C GLN A 300 1.32 4.31 -21.30
N ALA A 301 1.06 5.59 -21.01
CA ALA A 301 0.53 6.02 -19.72
C ALA A 301 -0.87 5.42 -19.45
N VAL A 302 -1.77 5.46 -20.44
CA VAL A 302 -3.10 4.82 -20.35
C VAL A 302 -2.96 3.32 -20.14
N LYS A 303 -2.05 2.65 -20.87
CA LYS A 303 -1.80 1.22 -20.70
C LYS A 303 -1.32 0.90 -19.27
N ALA A 304 -0.38 1.68 -18.76
CA ALA A 304 0.18 1.52 -17.42
C ALA A 304 -0.89 1.68 -16.33
N LEU A 305 -1.69 2.75 -16.40
CA LEU A 305 -2.78 3.02 -15.44
C LEU A 305 -3.86 1.92 -15.46
N ARG A 306 -4.21 1.42 -16.65
CA ARG A 306 -5.15 0.30 -16.79
C ARG A 306 -4.59 -1.00 -16.20
N ALA A 307 -3.29 -1.23 -16.30
CA ALA A 307 -2.65 -2.45 -15.80
C ALA A 307 -2.67 -2.51 -14.26
N ILE A 308 -2.32 -1.39 -13.60
CA ILE A 308 -2.33 -1.32 -12.13
C ILE A 308 -3.77 -1.36 -11.57
N SER A 309 -4.72 -0.64 -12.20
CA SER A 309 -6.13 -0.67 -11.80
C SER A 309 -6.74 -2.08 -11.93
N ALA A 310 -6.39 -2.82 -12.99
CA ALA A 310 -6.86 -4.19 -13.17
C ALA A 310 -6.18 -5.23 -12.26
N GLN A 311 -5.05 -4.89 -11.62
CA GLN A 311 -4.38 -5.78 -10.67
C GLN A 311 -4.99 -5.67 -9.27
N GLY A 312 -5.37 -4.46 -8.86
CA GLY A 312 -6.12 -4.24 -7.62
C GLY A 312 -7.53 -4.82 -7.69
N GLU A 313 -8.27 -4.43 -8.72
CA GLU A 313 -9.65 -4.88 -8.94
C GLU A 313 -9.72 -6.29 -9.57
N ALA A 314 -10.85 -6.97 -9.44
CA ALA A 314 -11.15 -8.22 -10.15
C ALA A 314 -12.07 -8.00 -11.36
N PRO A 315 -11.69 -7.24 -12.42
CA PRO A 315 -12.58 -7.09 -13.57
C PRO A 315 -12.55 -8.38 -14.39
N HIS A 316 -13.63 -9.14 -14.37
CA HIS A 316 -13.79 -10.43 -15.06
C HIS A 316 -13.80 -10.36 -16.61
N LEU A 317 -13.03 -9.46 -17.21
CA LEU A 317 -12.76 -9.38 -18.65
C LEU A 317 -11.28 -9.07 -18.92
N LYS A 318 -10.42 -9.92 -18.41
CA LYS A 318 -9.43 -10.64 -19.22
C LYS A 318 -9.14 -11.93 -18.47
N ALA A 319 -9.02 -13.04 -19.21
CA ALA A 319 -8.13 -14.08 -18.75
C ALA A 319 -6.81 -13.35 -18.52
N ASP A 320 -6.50 -13.08 -17.26
CA ASP A 320 -5.14 -12.73 -16.94
C ASP A 320 -4.28 -13.87 -17.51
N ASP A 321 -3.43 -13.53 -18.46
CA ASP A 321 -2.50 -14.48 -19.07
C ASP A 321 -1.55 -15.07 -18.01
N THR A 322 -1.51 -14.50 -16.79
CA THR A 322 -0.74 -15.02 -15.65
C THR A 322 -1.55 -16.00 -14.78
N GLY A 323 -2.85 -15.77 -14.56
CA GLY A 323 -3.77 -16.67 -13.83
C GLY A 323 -3.69 -16.48 -12.33
N GLU A 324 -3.28 -15.29 -11.91
CA GLU A 324 -3.03 -14.95 -10.52
C GLU A 324 -4.26 -14.28 -9.90
N PRO A 325 -4.55 -14.56 -8.63
CA PRO A 325 -5.69 -13.94 -7.98
C PRO A 325 -5.43 -12.44 -7.78
N SER A 326 -6.46 -11.62 -7.98
CA SER A 326 -6.41 -10.17 -7.74
C SER A 326 -6.25 -9.86 -6.25
N HIS A 327 -5.96 -8.60 -5.91
CA HIS A 327 -5.87 -8.19 -4.51
C HIS A 327 -7.17 -8.47 -3.76
N PHE A 328 -8.32 -8.15 -4.38
CA PHE A 328 -9.64 -8.47 -3.87
C PHE A 328 -9.81 -9.95 -3.53
N GLU A 329 -9.53 -10.85 -4.48
CA GLU A 329 -9.70 -12.29 -4.28
C GLU A 329 -8.83 -12.82 -3.14
N ARG A 330 -7.58 -12.35 -3.04
CA ARG A 330 -6.67 -12.70 -1.94
C ARG A 330 -7.19 -12.23 -0.58
N PHE A 331 -7.73 -11.02 -0.49
CA PHE A 331 -8.28 -10.52 0.78
C PHE A 331 -9.58 -11.20 1.17
N VAL A 332 -10.47 -11.50 0.21
CA VAL A 332 -11.70 -12.28 0.48
C VAL A 332 -11.35 -13.68 0.96
N GLN A 333 -10.34 -14.34 0.38
CA GLN A 333 -9.87 -15.63 0.87
C GLN A 333 -9.46 -15.58 2.35
N ILE A 334 -8.57 -14.65 2.71
CA ILE A 334 -8.11 -14.48 4.10
C ILE A 334 -9.29 -14.15 5.03
N TYR A 335 -10.23 -13.33 4.56
CA TYR A 335 -11.42 -12.94 5.31
C TYR A 335 -12.31 -14.14 5.67
N GLU A 336 -12.64 -14.99 4.71
CA GLU A 336 -13.47 -16.16 4.95
C GLU A 336 -12.77 -17.20 5.85
N GLU A 337 -11.47 -17.42 5.64
CA GLU A 337 -10.67 -18.31 6.51
C GLU A 337 -10.61 -17.79 7.95
N TYR A 338 -10.37 -16.49 8.16
CA TYR A 338 -10.39 -15.87 9.48
C TYR A 338 -11.79 -15.97 10.10
N LYS A 339 -12.84 -15.60 9.37
CA LYS A 339 -14.21 -15.63 9.87
C LYS A 339 -14.61 -17.05 10.31
N ALA A 340 -14.21 -18.07 9.58
CA ALA A 340 -14.43 -19.48 9.94
C ALA A 340 -13.71 -19.85 11.25
N LEU A 341 -12.45 -19.47 11.42
CA LEU A 341 -11.70 -19.72 12.67
C LEU A 341 -12.31 -18.98 13.86
N GLN A 342 -12.66 -17.71 13.70
CA GLN A 342 -13.24 -16.90 14.78
C GLN A 342 -14.64 -17.41 15.19
N LYS A 343 -15.39 -17.99 14.26
CA LYS A 343 -16.65 -18.66 14.56
C LYS A 343 -16.45 -19.91 15.43
N ASN A 344 -15.36 -20.66 15.20
CA ASN A 344 -15.04 -21.87 15.94
C ASN A 344 -14.43 -21.57 17.31
N ASP A 345 -13.54 -20.58 17.39
CA ASP A 345 -12.93 -20.09 18.62
C ASP A 345 -12.88 -18.54 18.63
N PRO A 346 -13.85 -17.89 19.27
CA PRO A 346 -13.88 -16.42 19.37
C PRO A 346 -12.74 -15.81 20.19
N SER A 347 -12.03 -16.62 20.99
CA SER A 347 -10.92 -16.16 21.84
C SER A 347 -9.57 -16.16 21.13
N TRP A 348 -9.46 -16.89 20.02
CA TRP A 348 -8.25 -16.99 19.21
C TRP A 348 -7.91 -15.65 18.54
N LYS A 349 -6.60 -15.35 18.45
CA LYS A 349 -6.05 -14.16 17.80
C LYS A 349 -4.93 -14.54 16.84
N ALA A 350 -5.01 -14.03 15.61
CA ALA A 350 -3.95 -14.17 14.61
C ALA A 350 -2.74 -13.25 14.88
N THR A 351 -2.91 -12.23 15.73
CA THR A 351 -2.00 -11.08 15.84
C THR A 351 -1.49 -10.88 17.26
N TYR A 352 -0.35 -10.19 17.37
CA TYR A 352 0.07 -9.53 18.60
C TYR A 352 -0.94 -8.45 18.97
N ASP A 353 -1.07 -8.17 20.27
CA ASP A 353 -1.92 -7.09 20.76
C ASP A 353 -1.21 -5.74 20.58
N VAL A 354 -1.22 -5.23 19.35
CA VAL A 354 -0.54 -3.99 18.97
C VAL A 354 -1.52 -2.82 18.88
N PRO A 355 -1.06 -1.59 19.18
CA PRO A 355 -1.92 -0.42 19.20
C PRO A 355 -2.35 0.04 17.81
N ARG A 356 -3.43 0.81 17.77
CA ARG A 356 -3.88 1.55 16.59
C ARG A 356 -3.08 2.85 16.45
N ASN A 357 -2.63 3.18 15.23
CA ASN A 357 -1.88 4.39 14.90
C ASN A 357 -0.80 4.72 15.97
N PRO A 358 0.19 3.82 16.16
CA PRO A 358 1.27 4.08 17.09
C PRO A 358 2.05 5.35 16.69
N THR A 359 2.48 6.13 17.68
CA THR A 359 3.28 7.33 17.43
C THR A 359 4.33 7.54 18.52
N THR A 360 5.49 8.03 18.09
CA THR A 360 6.57 8.57 18.93
C THR A 360 6.37 10.02 19.32
N ARG A 361 5.28 10.66 18.86
CA ARG A 361 4.98 12.08 19.07
C ARG A 361 3.84 12.27 20.06
N GLU A 362 4.21 12.68 21.27
CA GLU A 362 3.25 12.92 22.35
C GLU A 362 2.25 14.04 22.00
N ASP A 363 2.70 15.08 21.30
CA ASP A 363 1.88 16.20 20.87
C ASP A 363 0.76 15.75 19.91
N PHE A 364 1.06 14.90 18.94
CA PHE A 364 0.04 14.31 18.07
C PHE A 364 -0.92 13.41 18.82
N ALA A 365 -0.41 12.59 19.75
CA ALA A 365 -1.25 11.73 20.56
C ALA A 365 -2.25 12.52 21.42
N ARG A 366 -1.83 13.68 21.94
CA ARG A 366 -2.71 14.58 22.71
C ARG A 366 -3.78 15.25 21.85
N LEU A 367 -3.50 15.52 20.57
CA LEU A 367 -4.47 16.09 19.63
C LEU A 367 -5.53 15.06 19.20
N ASN A 368 -5.16 13.78 19.11
CA ASN A 368 -6.04 12.70 18.64
C ASN A 368 -6.12 11.49 19.60
N PRO A 369 -6.41 11.69 20.90
CA PRO A 369 -6.20 10.68 21.95
C PRO A 369 -7.07 9.42 21.81
N LYS A 370 -8.15 9.49 21.01
CA LYS A 370 -9.02 8.34 20.70
C LYS A 370 -8.58 7.54 19.46
N LYS A 371 -7.73 8.14 18.61
CA LYS A 371 -7.36 7.58 17.30
C LYS A 371 -5.88 7.20 17.21
N THR A 372 -5.04 7.64 18.14
CA THR A 372 -3.58 7.44 18.12
C THR A 372 -3.08 6.95 19.47
N THR A 373 -2.07 6.08 19.47
CA THR A 373 -1.44 5.57 20.70
C THR A 373 0.00 6.03 20.80
N TYR A 374 0.33 6.77 21.86
CA TYR A 374 1.68 7.20 22.13
C TYR A 374 2.54 6.04 22.65
N ILE A 375 3.72 5.86 22.06
CA ILE A 375 4.79 5.01 22.57
C ILE A 375 5.66 5.90 23.47
N PRO A 376 5.65 5.74 24.81
CA PRO A 376 6.18 6.76 25.70
C PRO A 376 7.70 6.82 25.76
N ALA A 377 8.28 8.01 25.55
CA ALA A 377 9.72 8.28 25.71
C ALA A 377 10.17 8.43 27.18
N ASN A 378 9.24 8.88 28.02
CA ASN A 378 9.47 9.28 29.41
C ASN A 378 9.29 8.13 30.42
N LEU A 379 8.90 6.95 29.93
CA LEU A 379 8.73 5.76 30.76
C LEU A 379 9.93 4.83 30.51
N GLU A 380 10.75 4.61 31.54
CA GLU A 380 11.96 3.78 31.41
C GLU A 380 11.65 2.39 30.85
N SER A 381 10.53 1.79 31.26
CA SER A 381 10.12 0.48 30.77
C SER A 381 9.76 0.48 29.28
N ALA A 382 9.26 1.57 28.72
CA ALA A 382 8.94 1.67 27.29
C ALA A 382 10.09 2.23 26.43
N ALA A 383 11.25 2.52 27.02
CA ALA A 383 12.34 3.19 26.32
C ALA A 383 12.84 2.39 25.11
N ALA A 384 12.87 1.06 25.19
CA ALA A 384 13.27 0.20 24.08
C ALA A 384 12.27 0.33 22.92
N ALA A 385 10.97 0.17 23.21
CA ALA A 385 9.90 0.37 22.22
C ALA A 385 9.96 1.74 21.56
N HIS A 386 10.16 2.80 22.35
CA HIS A 386 10.24 4.17 21.84
C HIS A 386 11.43 4.37 20.91
N LEU A 387 12.63 3.95 21.30
CA LEU A 387 13.84 4.12 20.50
C LEU A 387 13.79 3.31 19.19
N PHE A 388 13.26 2.09 19.21
CA PHE A 388 13.06 1.30 17.99
C PHE A 388 11.99 1.93 17.08
N ALA A 389 10.95 2.54 17.65
CA ALA A 389 9.90 3.22 16.88
C ALA A 389 10.43 4.52 16.24
N GLN A 390 11.28 5.26 16.95
CA GLN A 390 12.01 6.41 16.39
C GLN A 390 12.95 5.98 15.27
N LEU A 391 13.72 4.91 15.49
CA LEU A 391 14.61 4.34 14.48
C LEU A 391 13.83 3.93 13.24
N PHE A 392 12.68 3.29 13.41
CA PHE A 392 11.77 2.94 12.31
C PHE A 392 11.39 4.18 11.48
N ASN A 393 10.94 5.27 12.12
CA ASN A 393 10.58 6.51 11.43
C ASN A 393 11.78 7.14 10.69
N GLN A 394 12.98 7.10 11.26
CA GLN A 394 14.19 7.61 10.62
C GLN A 394 14.56 6.79 9.38
N ARG A 395 14.51 5.46 9.46
CA ARG A 395 14.75 4.57 8.30
C ARG A 395 13.66 4.72 7.24
N TYR A 396 12.43 4.94 7.67
CA TYR A 396 11.31 5.15 6.78
C TYR A 396 11.45 6.46 6.00
N ARG A 397 11.88 7.53 6.66
CA ARG A 397 12.25 8.79 6.00
C ARG A 397 13.41 8.61 5.01
N LEU A 398 14.44 7.83 5.37
CA LEU A 398 15.52 7.49 4.45
C LEU A 398 15.00 6.77 3.19
N LEU A 399 14.10 5.80 3.35
CA LEU A 399 13.48 5.09 2.23
C LEU A 399 12.77 6.06 1.29
N LEU A 400 11.86 6.90 1.81
CA LEU A 400 11.11 7.86 1.00
C LEU A 400 12.04 8.86 0.29
N ASN A 401 13.10 9.31 0.97
CA ASN A 401 14.10 10.19 0.39
C ASN A 401 14.91 9.51 -0.72
N TYR A 402 15.29 8.23 -0.56
CA TYR A 402 15.98 7.48 -1.61
C TYR A 402 15.08 7.19 -2.81
N LEU A 403 13.80 6.87 -2.57
CA LEU A 403 12.81 6.73 -3.64
C LEU A 403 12.68 8.04 -4.42
N ALA A 404 12.48 9.16 -3.73
CA ALA A 404 12.42 10.48 -4.37
C ALA A 404 13.70 10.85 -5.12
N HIS A 405 14.87 10.51 -4.56
CA HIS A 405 16.16 10.80 -5.18
C HIS A 405 16.37 9.96 -6.45
N SER A 406 15.82 8.75 -6.51
CA SER A 406 15.92 7.90 -7.70
C SER A 406 15.26 8.52 -8.94
N PHE A 407 14.20 9.33 -8.76
CA PHE A 407 13.54 10.10 -9.82
C PHE A 407 14.27 11.41 -10.18
N ARG A 408 15.36 11.74 -9.49
CA ARG A 408 16.24 12.90 -9.75
C ARG A 408 17.56 12.48 -10.42
N LEU A 409 17.79 11.20 -10.63
CA LEU A 409 19.00 10.66 -11.24
C LEU A 409 18.63 9.98 -12.56
N GLY A 410 19.22 10.46 -13.66
CA GLY A 410 19.10 9.82 -14.96
C GLY A 410 19.72 8.42 -14.98
N ARG A 411 19.18 7.54 -15.83
CA ARG A 411 19.74 6.21 -16.08
C ARG A 411 21.00 6.28 -16.92
N SER A 412 21.08 7.25 -17.82
CA SER A 412 22.21 7.43 -18.72
C SER A 412 23.35 8.14 -17.97
N GLN A 413 24.37 7.39 -17.53
CA GLN A 413 25.56 7.94 -16.87
C GLN A 413 26.83 7.62 -17.68
N PRO A 414 27.83 8.54 -17.72
CA PRO A 414 29.10 8.27 -18.37
C PRO A 414 29.81 7.05 -17.75
N LEU A 415 30.39 6.19 -18.59
CA LEU A 415 31.04 4.92 -18.19
C LEU A 415 32.16 5.06 -17.13
N HIS A 416 32.68 6.27 -16.93
CA HIS A 416 33.78 6.56 -16.00
C HIS A 416 33.30 6.96 -14.59
N GLN A 417 31.99 7.07 -14.34
CA GLN A 417 31.43 7.37 -13.02
C GLN A 417 30.66 6.17 -12.47
N PRO A 418 30.78 5.85 -11.16
CA PRO A 418 29.93 4.86 -10.52
C PRO A 418 28.45 5.24 -10.68
N GLY A 419 27.62 4.26 -11.03
CA GLY A 419 26.20 4.47 -11.28
C GLY A 419 25.44 4.97 -10.04
N ARG A 420 25.36 6.30 -9.83
CA ARG A 420 24.74 6.90 -8.62
C ARG A 420 23.30 6.44 -8.43
N ARG A 421 22.55 6.30 -9.52
CA ARG A 421 21.18 5.78 -9.51
C ARG A 421 21.11 4.36 -8.95
N GLY A 422 21.99 3.47 -9.43
CA GLY A 422 22.11 2.09 -8.93
C GLY A 422 22.37 2.04 -7.42
N MET A 423 23.20 2.95 -6.93
CA MET A 423 23.53 3.05 -5.50
C MET A 423 22.35 3.53 -4.66
N VAL A 424 21.66 4.58 -5.09
CA VAL A 424 20.44 5.08 -4.43
C VAL A 424 19.38 3.97 -4.36
N MET A 425 19.19 3.22 -5.46
CA MET A 425 18.24 2.11 -5.49
C MET A 425 18.65 0.98 -4.54
N HIS A 426 19.92 0.57 -4.54
CA HIS A 426 20.42 -0.43 -3.59
C HIS A 426 20.16 -0.01 -2.13
N ARG A 427 20.32 1.29 -1.81
CA ARG A 427 20.00 1.82 -0.49
C ARG A 427 18.50 1.79 -0.20
N ALA A 428 17.64 2.19 -1.15
CA ALA A 428 16.19 2.08 -0.99
C ALA A 428 15.77 0.63 -0.67
N PHE A 429 16.29 -0.37 -1.37
CA PHE A 429 16.04 -1.77 -1.04
C PHE A 429 16.55 -2.14 0.36
N GLY A 430 17.76 -1.69 0.73
CA GLY A 430 18.29 -1.85 2.08
C GLY A 430 17.32 -1.34 3.14
N GLU A 431 16.77 -0.14 2.96
CA GLU A 431 15.78 0.43 3.87
C GLU A 431 14.51 -0.41 3.98
N MET A 432 14.01 -1.01 2.88
CA MET A 432 12.85 -1.91 2.96
C MET A 432 13.12 -3.13 3.86
N TYR A 433 14.33 -3.71 3.78
CA TYR A 433 14.71 -4.80 4.68
C TYR A 433 14.87 -4.32 6.13
N HIS A 434 15.47 -3.14 6.33
CA HIS A 434 15.60 -2.55 7.67
C HIS A 434 14.24 -2.30 8.31
N LEU A 435 13.30 -1.72 7.58
CA LEU A 435 11.93 -1.50 8.07
C LEU A 435 11.24 -2.81 8.44
N LYS A 436 11.35 -3.83 7.58
CA LYS A 436 10.81 -5.17 7.88
C LYS A 436 11.40 -5.74 9.18
N THR A 437 12.72 -5.67 9.34
CA THR A 437 13.38 -6.20 10.53
C THR A 437 12.98 -5.41 11.78
N ILE A 438 13.02 -4.08 11.74
CA ILE A 438 12.66 -3.22 12.87
C ILE A 438 11.18 -3.41 13.26
N ALA A 439 10.27 -3.54 12.28
CA ALA A 439 8.87 -3.83 12.56
C ALA A 439 8.69 -5.17 13.29
N GLY A 440 9.39 -6.23 12.85
CA GLY A 440 9.37 -7.53 13.52
C GLY A 440 9.97 -7.52 14.94
N LEU A 441 10.91 -6.60 15.21
CA LEU A 441 11.43 -6.37 16.55
C LEU A 441 10.45 -5.58 17.42
N LEU A 442 9.81 -4.55 16.87
CA LEU A 442 8.85 -3.69 17.58
C LEU A 442 7.67 -4.47 18.15
N VAL A 443 7.08 -5.36 17.35
CA VAL A 443 5.93 -6.17 17.78
C VAL A 443 6.25 -7.18 18.88
N ARG A 444 7.53 -7.33 19.25
CA ARG A 444 7.99 -8.17 20.37
C ARG A 444 8.36 -7.35 21.61
N LEU A 445 8.46 -6.03 21.50
CA LEU A 445 8.68 -5.13 22.64
C LEU A 445 7.35 -4.80 23.29
N SER A 446 7.35 -4.65 24.62
CA SER A 446 6.14 -4.24 25.33
C SER A 446 5.88 -2.75 25.12
N LEU A 447 4.62 -2.38 24.92
CA LEU A 447 4.18 -0.98 24.96
C LEU A 447 4.16 -0.44 26.39
N HIS A 448 4.19 -1.32 27.40
CA HIS A 448 4.03 -0.99 28.82
C HIS A 448 2.77 -0.17 29.12
N ASP A 449 1.67 -0.47 28.44
CA ASP A 449 0.37 0.12 28.73
C ASP A 449 -0.17 -0.39 30.07
N HIS A 450 -0.43 0.54 31.00
CA HIS A 450 -1.00 0.23 32.32
C HIS A 450 -2.37 -0.45 32.23
N LYS A 451 -3.15 -0.19 31.17
CA LYS A 451 -4.46 -0.81 30.95
C LYS A 451 -4.35 -2.18 30.31
N ASN A 452 -3.29 -2.41 29.54
CA ASN A 452 -3.04 -3.67 28.86
C ASN A 452 -1.56 -4.04 28.95
N PRO A 453 -1.13 -4.74 30.03
CA PRO A 453 0.26 -5.14 30.21
C PRO A 453 0.80 -6.07 29.11
N LYS A 454 -0.09 -6.70 28.34
CA LYS A 454 0.26 -7.57 27.20
C LYS A 454 0.36 -6.81 25.88
N ALA A 455 0.12 -5.50 25.87
CA ALA A 455 0.23 -4.69 24.66
C ALA A 455 1.69 -4.64 24.19
N HIS A 456 1.86 -4.83 22.90
CA HIS A 456 3.13 -4.75 22.21
C HIS A 456 3.27 -3.42 21.47
N ALA A 457 4.49 -2.96 21.22
CA ALA A 457 4.72 -1.83 20.34
C ALA A 457 4.49 -2.22 18.88
N ALA A 458 4.47 -1.23 17.98
CA ALA A 458 4.27 -1.47 16.55
C ALA A 458 4.89 -0.35 15.70
N PRO A 459 5.17 -0.62 14.41
CA PRO A 459 5.78 0.36 13.52
C PRO A 459 4.87 1.60 13.31
N PRO A 460 5.34 2.81 13.65
CA PRO A 460 4.51 4.02 13.60
C PRO A 460 4.28 4.59 12.19
N PHE A 461 5.20 4.35 11.24
CA PHE A 461 5.12 4.91 9.87
C PHE A 461 4.84 6.42 9.80
N GLU A 462 5.36 7.20 10.75
CA GLU A 462 5.13 8.66 10.73
C GLU A 462 5.77 9.29 9.50
N LEU A 463 5.00 10.13 8.82
CA LEU A 463 5.55 10.96 7.76
C LEU A 463 6.42 12.07 8.36
N PRO A 464 7.56 12.40 7.72
CA PRO A 464 8.34 13.56 8.12
C PRO A 464 7.57 14.85 7.81
N TYR A 465 7.97 15.94 8.46
CA TYR A 465 7.43 17.29 8.19
C TYR A 465 7.64 17.76 6.74
N THR A 466 8.52 17.11 5.98
CA THR A 466 8.71 17.35 4.55
C THR A 466 9.27 16.10 3.87
N LEU A 467 8.76 15.83 2.68
CA LEU A 467 9.34 14.89 1.70
C LEU A 467 10.03 15.61 0.54
N GLY A 468 10.10 16.94 0.59
CA GLY A 468 10.82 17.74 -0.39
C GLY A 468 12.32 17.49 -0.30
N LEU A 469 12.93 17.15 -1.43
CA LEU A 469 14.38 17.09 -1.55
C LEU A 469 14.98 18.48 -1.76
N PRO A 470 16.19 18.74 -1.25
CA PRO A 470 16.96 19.92 -1.60
C PRO A 470 17.12 20.10 -3.12
N LEU A 471 17.28 21.35 -3.57
CA LEU A 471 17.37 21.67 -4.99
C LEU A 471 18.64 21.14 -5.66
N GLN A 472 19.79 21.26 -4.99
CA GLN A 472 21.08 20.79 -5.52
C GLN A 472 21.37 19.36 -5.08
N GLU A 473 21.90 18.54 -6.00
CA GLU A 473 22.22 17.13 -5.72
C GLU A 473 23.17 16.98 -4.52
N ILE A 474 24.16 17.86 -4.38
CA ILE A 474 25.10 17.87 -3.26
C ILE A 474 24.38 18.00 -1.90
N ASP A 475 23.29 18.77 -1.85
CA ASP A 475 22.52 18.98 -0.63
C ASP A 475 21.60 17.79 -0.32
N ILE A 476 21.15 17.07 -1.35
CA ILE A 476 20.45 15.78 -1.18
C ILE A 476 21.39 14.77 -0.50
N TRP A 477 22.65 14.70 -0.93
CA TRP A 477 23.66 13.84 -0.29
C TRP A 477 23.98 14.25 1.15
N ARG A 478 24.05 15.56 1.43
CA ARG A 478 24.18 16.06 2.82
C ARG A 478 23.00 15.62 3.66
N GLN A 479 21.78 15.76 3.16
CA GLN A 479 20.56 15.31 3.84
C GLN A 479 20.58 13.80 4.12
N HIS A 480 20.97 12.96 3.17
CA HIS A 480 21.11 11.51 3.41
C HIS A 480 22.12 11.21 4.52
N ARG A 481 23.28 11.88 4.51
CA ARG A 481 24.30 11.72 5.56
C ARG A 481 23.78 12.12 6.93
N ASP A 482 23.07 13.23 7.02
CA ASP A 482 22.51 13.73 8.28
C ASP A 482 21.46 12.77 8.84
N LEU A 483 20.59 12.22 7.98
CA LEU A 483 19.60 11.21 8.38
C LEU A 483 20.24 9.91 8.88
N ILE A 484 21.33 9.45 8.24
CA ILE A 484 22.08 8.29 8.70
C ILE A 484 22.75 8.58 10.06
N ALA A 485 23.33 9.77 10.24
CA ALA A 485 23.93 10.16 11.52
C ALA A 485 22.90 10.19 12.66
N VAL A 486 21.70 10.69 12.40
CA VAL A 486 20.58 10.64 13.36
C VAL A 486 20.18 9.19 13.68
N SER A 487 20.12 8.31 12.68
CA SER A 487 19.86 6.89 12.87
C SER A 487 20.91 6.21 13.75
N GLN A 488 22.20 6.49 13.53
CA GLN A 488 23.29 5.99 14.36
C GLN A 488 23.24 6.52 15.79
N HIS A 489 22.85 7.79 15.96
CA HIS A 489 22.67 8.38 17.29
C HIS A 489 21.60 7.63 18.09
N THR A 490 20.44 7.33 17.49
CA THR A 490 19.41 6.50 18.13
C THR A 490 19.90 5.10 18.45
N CYS A 491 20.68 4.46 17.58
CA CYS A 491 21.29 3.15 17.87
C CYS A 491 22.26 3.22 19.06
N ASN A 492 23.12 4.25 19.11
CA ASN A 492 24.06 4.46 20.21
C ASN A 492 23.35 4.73 21.53
N GLU A 493 22.20 5.40 21.49
CA GLU A 493 21.38 5.63 22.68
C GLU A 493 20.83 4.33 23.27
N VAL A 494 20.40 3.38 22.42
CA VAL A 494 20.04 2.02 22.85
C VAL A 494 21.23 1.36 23.56
N PHE A 495 22.43 1.41 22.99
CA PHE A 495 23.62 0.81 23.62
C PHE A 495 24.03 1.53 24.92
N ARG A 496 23.87 2.85 24.99
CA ARG A 496 24.13 3.63 26.19
C ARG A 496 23.21 3.19 27.33
N LEU A 497 21.90 3.06 27.07
CA LEU A 497 20.92 2.59 28.05
C LEU A 497 21.17 1.13 28.45
N ALA A 498 21.51 0.26 27.50
CA ALA A 498 21.91 -1.12 27.78
C ALA A 498 23.20 -1.22 28.62
N GLY A 499 24.07 -0.21 28.57
CA GLY A 499 25.27 -0.11 29.40
C GLY A 499 24.99 0.23 30.87
N VAL A 500 23.86 0.87 31.17
CA VAL A 500 23.51 1.35 32.52
C VAL A 500 22.32 0.61 33.16
N SER A 501 21.49 -0.09 32.38
CA SER A 501 20.33 -0.84 32.86
C SER A 501 20.37 -2.30 32.38
N ALA A 502 20.50 -3.24 33.33
CA ALA A 502 20.57 -4.67 33.04
C ALA A 502 19.23 -5.23 32.52
N SER A 503 18.10 -4.71 33.01
CA SER A 503 16.77 -5.07 32.53
C SER A 503 16.57 -4.63 31.08
N PHE A 504 16.91 -3.39 30.76
CA PHE A 504 16.86 -2.87 29.39
C PHE A 504 17.77 -3.66 28.45
N LYS A 505 19.01 -3.95 28.88
CA LYS A 505 19.95 -4.78 28.11
C LYS A 505 19.37 -6.15 27.80
N LYS A 506 18.73 -6.78 28.80
CA LYS A 506 18.09 -8.08 28.62
C LYS A 506 16.93 -7.98 27.64
N GLU A 507 16.04 -7.00 27.78
CA GLU A 507 14.90 -6.80 26.88
C GLU A 507 15.32 -6.65 25.42
N VAL A 508 16.32 -5.81 25.14
CA VAL A 508 16.88 -5.62 23.78
C VAL A 508 17.57 -6.89 23.27
N GLY A 509 18.27 -7.63 24.15
CA GLY A 509 18.92 -8.90 23.81
C GLY A 509 17.93 -10.03 23.50
N ASP A 510 16.83 -10.13 24.26
CA ASP A 510 15.81 -11.18 24.11
C ASP A 510 15.10 -11.10 22.75
N ILE A 511 15.00 -9.89 22.18
CA ILE A 511 14.49 -9.69 20.81
C ILE A 511 15.57 -9.81 19.72
N GLY A 512 16.86 -9.91 20.07
CA GLY A 512 18.00 -9.90 19.14
C GLY A 512 18.31 -8.51 18.57
N GLY A 513 17.87 -7.46 19.25
CA GLY A 513 18.01 -6.07 18.79
C GLY A 513 19.46 -5.61 18.77
N ASP A 514 20.27 -6.03 19.73
CA ASP A 514 21.70 -5.70 19.82
C ASP A 514 22.52 -6.22 18.61
N ILE A 515 22.27 -7.45 18.18
CA ILE A 515 22.91 -8.06 16.99
C ILE A 515 22.53 -7.27 15.73
N TYR A 516 21.25 -6.95 15.60
CA TYR A 516 20.74 -6.17 14.48
C TYR A 516 21.34 -4.75 14.45
N LEU A 517 21.32 -4.03 15.56
CA LEU A 517 21.81 -2.65 15.65
C LEU A 517 23.32 -2.56 15.34
N ASN A 518 24.13 -3.52 15.79
CA ASN A 518 25.54 -3.60 15.41
C ASN A 518 25.73 -3.73 13.89
N THR A 519 24.90 -4.57 13.26
CA THR A 519 24.91 -4.75 11.79
C THR A 519 24.48 -3.48 11.07
N LEU A 520 23.43 -2.81 11.55
CA LEU A 520 22.94 -1.55 10.99
C LEU A 520 23.99 -0.43 11.07
N ILE A 521 24.64 -0.25 12.23
CA ILE A 521 25.70 0.76 12.41
C ILE A 521 26.85 0.52 11.42
N ARG A 522 27.25 -0.74 11.20
CA ARG A 522 28.30 -1.08 10.23
C ARG A 522 27.90 -0.67 8.80
N LEU A 523 26.68 -1.00 8.37
CA LEU A 523 26.16 -0.63 7.06
C LEU A 523 26.02 0.89 6.89
N ASP A 524 25.64 1.59 7.95
CA ASP A 524 25.55 3.05 7.99
C ASP A 524 26.93 3.71 7.91
N ASN A 525 27.95 3.15 8.55
CA ASN A 525 29.34 3.62 8.43
C ASN A 525 29.89 3.44 7.00
N GLU A 526 29.52 2.37 6.32
CA GLU A 526 29.81 2.19 4.89
C GLU A 526 29.09 3.24 4.03
N ALA A 527 27.83 3.51 4.32
CA ALA A 527 27.05 4.53 3.62
C ALA A 527 27.65 5.93 3.81
N GLN A 528 28.01 6.32 5.03
CA GLN A 528 28.60 7.62 5.31
C GLN A 528 29.97 7.80 4.65
N ARG A 529 30.83 6.78 4.66
CA ARG A 529 32.14 6.84 3.96
C ARG A 529 31.95 7.10 2.47
N TRP A 530 30.98 6.42 1.87
CA TRP A 530 30.69 6.59 0.45
C TRP A 530 30.07 7.96 0.15
N ILE A 531 29.06 8.40 0.91
CA ILE A 531 28.50 9.75 0.75
C ILE A 531 29.60 10.81 0.94
N GLY A 532 30.51 10.59 1.89
CA GLY A 532 31.69 11.44 2.10
C GLY A 532 32.60 11.52 0.87
N ALA A 533 32.75 10.44 0.10
CA ALA A 533 33.50 10.44 -1.16
C ALA A 533 32.79 11.28 -2.23
N ILE A 534 31.47 11.16 -2.37
CA ILE A 534 30.67 11.99 -3.29
C ILE A 534 30.79 13.46 -2.93
N LEU A 535 30.61 13.79 -1.65
CA LEU A 535 30.70 15.17 -1.16
C LEU A 535 32.10 15.78 -1.34
N ALA A 536 33.14 14.95 -1.41
CA ALA A 536 34.51 15.37 -1.69
C ALA A 536 34.86 15.39 -3.19
N GLY A 537 33.90 15.11 -4.08
CA GLY A 537 34.12 15.06 -5.54
C GLY A 537 34.95 13.86 -6.00
N ARG A 538 35.03 12.79 -5.20
CA ARG A 538 35.87 11.60 -5.43
C ARG A 538 35.09 10.40 -6.00
N SER A 539 33.92 10.63 -6.60
CA SER A 539 33.04 9.59 -7.15
C SER A 539 32.59 9.89 -8.56
#